data_AF-A0A8J2NQH1-F1
#
_entry.id   AF-A0A8J2NQH1-F1
#
_cell.length_a   1.000
_cell.length_b   1.000
_cell.length_c   1.000
_cell.angle_alpha   90.00
_cell.angle_beta   90.00
_cell.angle_gamma   90.00
#
_symmetry.space_group_name_H-M   'P 1'
#
loop_
_entity.id
_entity.type
_entity.pdbx_description
1 polymer ?
#
loop_
_entity_poly.entity_id
_entity_poly.type
_entity_poly.pdbx_seq_one_letter_code
_entity_poly.pdbx_strand_id
1 'polypeptide(L)'
;MVRLEVPKTGIPYEELYFTGPSGIERKVFGDRLNTGIRGGQFYFYDDVPLYWDAWDVMDYHLETQRLPEYTQTSPFADLTGAGRIVGVSKFTGSFSGSKIERYTIIRADSPMVEYYTIIDWNEDHKMLKVEFPVDILSRDATFEIQYGHASRPTHMNTSWDMAKFEVCGHKWMDISQADRGVTIITDSKYGWHVRDNIVKLSLLKSAKAPDINADIHKHFIYYAVLPHEGTFQQADVIRKAYELNIFGSNNVPLIQTAITDANLPKNLAVSANRAVIIEAVKPAHDVDRGVVLRIYEAHGGAATTTVSLGFNVTKVQECNGLEAVIGDIPNSGNSFSSTLRPFEIKTYLISY
;
A
#
# COMPACT_ATOMS: atom_id res chain seq x y z
N MET A 1 13.18 -5.36 13.44
CA MET A 1 14.39 -4.90 12.74
C MET A 1 14.43 -5.53 11.37
N VAL A 2 14.87 -4.80 10.35
CA VAL A 2 15.11 -5.37 9.00
C VAL A 2 16.59 -5.28 8.65
N ARG A 3 17.04 -6.26 7.88
CA ARG A 3 18.37 -6.31 7.28
C ARG A 3 18.21 -6.58 5.80
N LEU A 4 18.77 -5.68 4.99
CA LEU A 4 18.67 -5.72 3.54
C LEU A 4 20.07 -5.91 2.96
N GLU A 5 20.24 -6.95 2.16
CA GLU A 5 21.45 -7.15 1.37
C GLU A 5 21.17 -6.86 -0.10
N VAL A 6 22.07 -6.11 -0.73
CA VAL A 6 21.98 -5.73 -2.14
C VAL A 6 23.32 -6.01 -2.84
N PRO A 7 23.32 -6.50 -4.09
CA PRO A 7 24.54 -6.74 -4.83
C PRO A 7 25.24 -5.42 -5.15
N LYS A 8 26.58 -5.42 -5.07
CA LYS A 8 27.41 -4.24 -5.40
C LYS A 8 27.56 -4.00 -6.90
N THR A 9 27.23 -4.98 -7.74
CA THR A 9 27.37 -4.92 -9.20
C THR A 9 26.21 -5.63 -9.90
N GLY A 10 25.91 -5.24 -11.14
CA GLY A 10 24.89 -5.88 -11.97
C GLY A 10 23.46 -5.42 -11.70
N ILE A 11 22.50 -6.26 -12.11
CA ILE A 11 21.05 -6.03 -11.94
C ILE A 11 20.70 -6.10 -10.45
N PRO A 12 19.97 -5.12 -9.90
CA PRO A 12 19.64 -5.07 -8.49
C PRO A 12 18.65 -6.18 -8.18
N TYR A 13 19.01 -6.98 -7.19
CA TYR A 13 18.09 -7.86 -6.49
C TYR A 13 18.32 -7.68 -5.00
N GLU A 14 17.38 -8.13 -4.20
CA GLU A 14 17.39 -7.85 -2.77
C GLU A 14 17.22 -9.15 -1.99
N GLU A 15 18.00 -9.29 -0.93
CA GLU A 15 17.75 -10.29 0.11
C GLU A 15 17.32 -9.56 1.37
N LEU A 16 16.06 -9.74 1.74
CA LEU A 16 15.46 -9.10 2.90
C LEU A 16 15.31 -10.11 4.04
N TYR A 17 15.72 -9.70 5.22
CA TYR A 17 15.58 -10.43 6.47
C TYR A 17 14.82 -9.58 7.48
N PHE A 18 13.99 -10.22 8.30
CA PHE A 18 13.18 -9.58 9.31
C PHE A 18 13.30 -10.29 10.65
N THR A 19 13.53 -9.51 11.70
CA THR A 19 13.50 -9.93 13.10
C THR A 19 12.38 -9.17 13.78
N GLY A 20 11.25 -9.86 13.98
CA GLY A 20 10.08 -9.30 14.65
C GLY A 20 10.13 -9.42 16.17
N PRO A 21 8.99 -9.18 16.85
CA PRO A 21 8.87 -9.32 18.32
C PRO A 21 9.33 -10.66 18.88
N SER A 22 9.24 -11.77 18.13
CA SER A 22 9.75 -13.08 18.55
C SER A 22 11.28 -13.13 18.71
N GLY A 23 12.02 -12.17 18.16
CA GLY A 23 13.48 -12.14 18.16
C GLY A 23 14.14 -13.10 17.16
N ILE A 24 13.36 -13.83 16.36
CA ILE A 24 13.87 -14.78 15.36
C ILE A 24 14.05 -14.06 14.02
N GLU A 25 15.28 -14.02 13.51
CA GLU A 25 15.55 -13.53 12.16
C GLU A 25 15.07 -14.55 11.12
N ARG A 26 14.29 -14.09 10.14
CA ARG A 26 13.77 -14.93 9.05
C ARG A 26 14.01 -14.25 7.70
N LYS A 27 14.30 -15.06 6.68
CA LYS A 27 14.34 -14.58 5.30
C LYS A 27 12.91 -14.21 4.87
N VAL A 28 12.75 -13.03 4.29
CA VAL A 28 11.48 -12.49 3.80
C VAL A 28 11.30 -12.83 2.32
N PHE A 29 12.35 -12.62 1.52
CA PHE A 29 12.34 -12.98 0.11
C PHE A 29 12.88 -14.40 -0.10
N GLY A 30 12.04 -15.30 -0.61
CA GLY A 30 12.37 -16.69 -0.86
C GLY A 30 11.54 -17.25 -1.99
N ASP A 31 12.20 -17.62 -3.09
CA ASP A 31 11.58 -18.28 -4.24
C ASP A 31 11.43 -19.79 -3.95
N ARG A 32 10.28 -20.18 -3.40
CA ARG A 32 10.00 -21.57 -3.01
C ARG A 32 9.86 -22.52 -4.20
N LEU A 33 9.60 -21.97 -5.40
CA LEU A 33 9.36 -22.72 -6.61
C LEU A 33 10.58 -22.82 -7.51
N ASN A 34 11.71 -22.22 -7.13
CA ASN A 34 12.94 -22.15 -7.94
C ASN A 34 12.68 -21.62 -9.35
N THR A 35 11.80 -20.63 -9.47
CA THR A 35 11.51 -19.90 -10.72
C THR A 35 12.68 -19.02 -11.18
N GLY A 36 13.64 -18.74 -10.31
CA GLY A 36 14.78 -17.85 -10.57
C GLY A 36 14.47 -16.38 -10.31
N ILE A 37 13.25 -16.05 -9.87
CA ILE A 37 12.83 -14.69 -9.54
C ILE A 37 13.54 -14.26 -8.25
N ARG A 38 13.94 -12.98 -8.20
CA ARG A 38 14.59 -12.38 -7.04
C ARG A 38 13.80 -11.19 -6.52
N GLY A 39 13.95 -10.91 -5.22
CA GLY A 39 13.23 -9.83 -4.54
C GLY A 39 13.58 -8.45 -5.10
N GLY A 40 12.53 -7.64 -5.32
CA GLY A 40 12.68 -6.28 -5.79
C GLY A 40 13.24 -6.19 -7.20
N GLN A 41 13.02 -7.19 -8.05
CA GLN A 41 13.51 -7.18 -9.42
C GLN A 41 12.42 -6.69 -10.40
N PHE A 42 12.83 -5.90 -11.39
CA PHE A 42 11.93 -5.42 -12.43
C PHE A 42 11.86 -6.43 -13.59
N TYR A 43 10.66 -6.62 -14.13
CA TYR A 43 10.40 -7.48 -15.27
C TYR A 43 9.51 -6.78 -16.30
N PHE A 44 9.81 -7.06 -17.57
CA PHE A 44 9.01 -6.68 -18.71
C PHE A 44 8.10 -7.82 -19.14
N TYR A 45 6.94 -7.42 -19.62
CA TYR A 45 5.98 -8.26 -20.30
C TYR A 45 5.57 -7.56 -21.59
N ASP A 46 5.40 -8.32 -22.66
CA ASP A 46 4.78 -7.85 -23.90
C ASP A 46 3.27 -7.76 -23.68
N ASP A 47 2.72 -6.56 -23.90
CA ASP A 47 1.32 -6.25 -23.63
C ASP A 47 0.63 -5.85 -24.93
N VAL A 48 0.19 -6.87 -25.67
CA VAL A 48 -0.52 -6.75 -26.94
C VAL A 48 -1.85 -7.49 -26.77
N PRO A 49 -2.93 -6.82 -26.34
CA PRO A 49 -4.22 -7.47 -26.16
C PRO A 49 -4.93 -7.70 -27.50
N LEU A 50 -6.03 -8.46 -27.47
CA LEU A 50 -6.74 -8.88 -28.68
C LEU A 50 -7.52 -7.75 -29.37
N TYR A 51 -8.19 -6.89 -28.60
CA TYR A 51 -9.13 -5.90 -29.14
C TYR A 51 -8.93 -4.50 -28.57
N TRP A 52 -8.92 -4.36 -27.24
CA TRP A 52 -8.94 -3.05 -26.59
C TRP A 52 -7.63 -2.75 -25.87
N ASP A 53 -6.69 -2.16 -26.61
CA ASP A 53 -5.32 -1.89 -26.17
C ASP A 53 -5.20 -1.24 -24.77
N ALA A 54 -5.77 -0.06 -24.56
CA ALA A 54 -5.73 0.60 -23.25
C ALA A 54 -6.59 -0.02 -22.15
N TRP A 55 -7.53 -0.92 -22.48
CA TRP A 55 -8.48 -1.48 -21.50
C TRP A 55 -8.12 -2.89 -21.05
N ASP A 56 -7.64 -3.71 -21.96
CA ASP A 56 -7.39 -5.12 -21.72
C ASP A 56 -5.92 -5.37 -21.38
N VAL A 57 -5.72 -6.35 -20.52
CA VAL A 57 -4.47 -7.10 -20.39
C VAL A 57 -4.88 -8.56 -20.53
N MET A 58 -4.13 -9.34 -21.30
CA MET A 58 -4.45 -10.75 -21.55
C MET A 58 -3.54 -11.65 -20.74
N ASP A 59 -4.06 -12.76 -20.20
CA ASP A 59 -3.31 -13.69 -19.36
C ASP A 59 -1.99 -14.17 -19.97
N TYR A 60 -1.96 -14.42 -21.29
CA TYR A 60 -0.76 -14.82 -22.02
C TYR A 60 0.40 -13.81 -21.97
N HIS A 61 0.17 -12.54 -21.58
CA HIS A 61 1.28 -11.59 -21.36
C HIS A 61 2.29 -12.17 -20.37
N LEU A 62 1.83 -12.94 -19.37
CA LEU A 62 2.66 -13.53 -18.33
C LEU A 62 3.72 -14.51 -18.88
N GLU A 63 3.50 -15.09 -20.05
CA GLU A 63 4.44 -16.01 -20.72
C GLU A 63 5.64 -15.28 -21.33
N THR A 64 5.56 -13.95 -21.45
CA THR A 64 6.60 -13.11 -22.08
C THR A 64 7.53 -12.44 -21.05
N GLN A 65 7.45 -12.88 -19.79
CA GLN A 65 8.28 -12.37 -18.69
C GLN A 65 9.76 -12.40 -19.06
N ARG A 66 10.40 -11.22 -19.06
CA ARG A 66 11.85 -11.11 -19.26
C ARG A 66 12.44 -9.98 -18.44
N LEU A 67 13.73 -10.07 -18.18
CA LEU A 67 14.45 -8.95 -17.60
C LEU A 67 14.54 -7.81 -18.62
N PRO A 68 14.54 -6.55 -18.16
CA PRO A 68 14.96 -5.45 -19.01
C PRO A 68 16.37 -5.73 -19.56
N GLU A 69 16.56 -5.55 -20.86
CA GLU A 69 17.88 -5.63 -21.50
C GLU A 69 18.68 -4.36 -21.14
N TYR A 70 19.19 -4.32 -19.91
CA TYR A 70 19.90 -3.16 -19.42
C TYR A 70 21.18 -2.92 -20.22
N THR A 71 21.30 -1.74 -20.83
CA THR A 71 22.48 -1.31 -21.59
C THR A 71 23.50 -0.59 -20.72
N GLN A 72 23.03 0.06 -19.65
CA GLN A 72 23.86 0.71 -18.64
C GLN A 72 23.24 0.49 -17.27
N THR A 73 24.06 0.05 -16.31
CA THR A 73 23.68 -0.04 -14.90
C THR A 73 24.72 0.66 -14.04
N SER A 74 24.29 1.54 -13.15
CA SER A 74 25.15 2.03 -12.05
C SER A 74 24.56 1.54 -10.73
N PRO A 75 25.22 0.57 -10.07
CA PRO A 75 24.85 0.15 -8.73
C PRO A 75 25.45 1.06 -7.67
N PHE A 76 24.75 1.10 -6.53
CA PHE A 76 25.21 1.46 -5.19
C PHE A 76 26.04 2.75 -5.05
N ALA A 77 25.35 3.86 -4.82
CA ALA A 77 25.89 4.92 -3.98
C ALA A 77 25.32 4.73 -2.57
N ASP A 78 26.19 4.44 -1.60
CA ASP A 78 25.82 4.57 -0.18
C ASP A 78 25.61 6.06 0.08
N LEU A 79 24.36 6.51 0.04
CA LEU A 79 24.03 7.93 0.21
C LEU A 79 24.03 8.33 1.70
N THR A 80 24.74 7.60 2.57
CA THR A 80 24.91 7.88 4.00
C THR A 80 25.79 9.12 4.25
N GLY A 81 25.34 10.27 3.74
CA GLY A 81 25.76 11.57 4.21
C GLY A 81 25.09 11.90 5.55
N ALA A 82 25.82 11.69 6.65
CA ALA A 82 25.61 12.31 7.97
C ALA A 82 24.43 11.83 8.86
N GLY A 83 24.08 10.54 8.91
CA GLY A 83 23.23 10.02 10.00
C GLY A 83 23.02 8.50 10.03
N ARG A 84 22.93 7.91 11.24
CA ARG A 84 22.69 6.46 11.47
C ARG A 84 21.20 6.05 11.37
N ILE A 85 20.32 6.96 10.96
CA ILE A 85 18.85 6.81 11.10
C ILE A 85 18.20 6.31 9.79
N VAL A 86 18.76 6.65 8.63
CA VAL A 86 18.22 6.27 7.31
C VAL A 86 19.34 5.70 6.45
N GLY A 87 19.11 4.51 5.89
CA GLY A 87 19.97 3.90 4.88
C GLY A 87 19.31 3.99 3.51
N VAL A 88 20.09 4.37 2.49
CA VAL A 88 19.57 4.50 1.11
C VAL A 88 20.54 3.84 0.14
N SER A 89 20.00 2.95 -0.71
CA SER A 89 20.69 2.39 -1.87
C SER A 89 20.06 2.93 -3.14
N LYS A 90 20.91 3.42 -4.07
CA LYS A 90 20.48 3.87 -5.40
C LYS A 90 20.90 2.88 -6.47
N PHE A 91 19.95 2.51 -7.32
CA PHE A 91 20.17 1.82 -8.59
C PHE A 91 19.75 2.71 -9.75
N THR A 92 20.52 2.70 -10.84
CA THR A 92 20.07 3.26 -12.12
C THR A 92 20.28 2.24 -13.24
N GLY A 93 19.34 2.18 -14.15
CA GLY A 93 19.36 1.30 -15.32
C GLY A 93 18.78 2.00 -16.54
N SER A 94 19.33 1.77 -17.72
CA SER A 94 18.72 2.16 -19.01
C SER A 94 18.43 0.91 -19.84
N PHE A 95 17.32 0.87 -20.56
CA PHE A 95 16.94 -0.21 -21.47
C PHE A 95 16.07 0.37 -22.59
N SER A 96 16.21 -0.12 -23.82
CA SER A 96 15.43 0.39 -24.96
C SER A 96 15.50 1.93 -25.02
N GLY A 97 14.35 2.63 -25.01
CA GLY A 97 14.23 4.08 -24.97
C GLY A 97 14.07 4.67 -23.56
N SER A 98 14.05 3.83 -22.52
CA SER A 98 13.64 4.20 -21.16
C SER A 98 14.78 4.14 -20.14
N LYS A 99 14.55 4.78 -18.99
CA LYS A 99 15.48 4.79 -17.85
C LYS A 99 14.75 4.58 -16.54
N ILE A 100 15.35 3.81 -15.64
CA ILE A 100 14.89 3.60 -14.28
C ILE A 100 15.95 4.10 -13.31
N GLU A 101 15.49 4.79 -12.29
CA GLU A 101 16.24 5.12 -11.09
C GLU A 101 15.43 4.67 -9.88
N ARG A 102 15.99 3.82 -9.02
CA ARG A 102 15.32 3.35 -7.81
C ARG A 102 16.15 3.68 -6.59
N TYR A 103 15.50 4.24 -5.59
CA TYR A 103 16.02 4.40 -4.23
C TYR A 103 15.34 3.38 -3.33
N THR A 104 16.11 2.45 -2.77
CA THR A 104 15.65 1.54 -1.72
C THR A 104 16.05 2.16 -0.37
N ILE A 105 15.07 2.41 0.49
CA ILE A 105 15.21 3.19 1.72
C ILE A 105 14.81 2.33 2.92
N ILE A 106 15.64 2.32 3.95
CA ILE A 106 15.34 1.71 5.25
C ILE A 106 15.51 2.76 6.35
N ARG A 107 14.66 2.70 7.38
CA ARG A 107 14.71 3.60 8.53
C ARG A 107 14.92 2.80 9.82
N ALA A 108 15.65 3.37 10.77
CA ALA A 108 15.98 2.71 12.02
C ALA A 108 14.76 2.40 12.91
N ASP A 109 13.68 3.18 12.78
CA ASP A 109 12.44 3.09 13.55
C ASP A 109 11.32 2.32 12.85
N SER A 110 11.55 1.83 11.62
CA SER A 110 10.53 1.17 10.81
C SER A 110 11.02 -0.16 10.24
N PRO A 111 10.22 -1.23 10.31
CA PRO A 111 10.51 -2.48 9.60
C PRO A 111 10.19 -2.39 8.10
N MET A 112 9.68 -1.27 7.61
CA MET A 112 9.29 -1.08 6.23
C MET A 112 10.53 -0.81 5.36
N VAL A 113 10.63 -1.52 4.23
CA VAL A 113 11.57 -1.21 3.16
C VAL A 113 10.83 -0.44 2.09
N GLU A 114 11.22 0.79 1.85
CA GLU A 114 10.54 1.70 0.95
C GLU A 114 11.29 1.84 -0.36
N TYR A 115 10.55 2.04 -1.44
CA TYR A 115 11.08 2.16 -2.79
C TYR A 115 10.53 3.42 -3.43
N TYR A 116 11.42 4.33 -3.77
CA TYR A 116 11.11 5.46 -4.62
C TYR A 116 11.68 5.21 -6.00
N THR A 117 10.81 4.94 -6.97
CA THR A 117 11.18 4.56 -8.33
C THR A 117 10.80 5.68 -9.29
N ILE A 118 11.79 6.20 -9.99
CA ILE A 118 11.67 7.20 -11.03
C ILE A 118 11.87 6.50 -12.37
N ILE A 119 10.91 6.63 -13.28
CA ILE A 119 10.95 5.96 -14.58
C ILE A 119 10.72 6.98 -15.68
N ASP A 120 11.73 7.22 -16.51
CA ASP A 120 11.58 7.93 -17.78
C ASP A 120 11.11 6.89 -18.80
N TRP A 121 9.79 6.86 -19.06
CA TRP A 121 9.13 5.77 -19.76
C TRP A 121 8.87 6.14 -21.22
N ASN A 122 9.41 5.34 -22.13
CA ASN A 122 9.24 5.50 -23.57
C ASN A 122 9.24 4.12 -24.26
N GLU A 123 8.27 3.28 -23.88
CA GLU A 123 8.11 1.93 -24.44
C GLU A 123 6.83 1.81 -25.30
N ASP A 124 6.72 0.67 -25.98
CA ASP A 124 5.63 0.33 -26.89
C ASP A 124 5.08 -1.08 -26.63
N HIS A 125 3.79 -1.17 -26.27
CA HIS A 125 3.12 -2.43 -25.92
C HIS A 125 3.93 -3.24 -24.90
N LYS A 126 4.26 -2.60 -23.80
CA LYS A 126 5.01 -3.18 -22.68
C LYS A 126 4.29 -2.92 -21.37
N MET A 127 4.42 -3.89 -20.47
CA MET A 127 4.05 -3.75 -19.09
C MET A 127 5.26 -3.98 -18.20
N LEU A 128 5.54 -3.02 -17.32
CA LEU A 128 6.61 -3.12 -16.32
C LEU A 128 6.01 -3.54 -14.99
N LYS A 129 6.55 -4.60 -14.39
CA LYS A 129 6.22 -5.03 -13.03
C LYS A 129 7.47 -5.10 -12.16
N VAL A 130 7.28 -4.94 -10.85
CA VAL A 130 8.28 -5.31 -9.84
C VAL A 130 7.81 -6.55 -9.09
N GLU A 131 8.73 -7.48 -8.84
CA GLU A 131 8.39 -8.80 -8.31
C GLU A 131 9.11 -9.11 -7.01
N PHE A 132 8.38 -9.78 -6.12
CA PHE A 132 8.80 -10.15 -4.78
C PHE A 132 8.39 -11.62 -4.53
N PRO A 133 9.33 -12.58 -4.66
CA PRO A 133 9.11 -13.94 -4.21
C PRO A 133 9.19 -13.93 -2.68
N VAL A 134 8.08 -14.12 -1.99
CA VAL A 134 8.02 -14.06 -0.52
C VAL A 134 8.07 -15.45 0.07
N ASP A 135 8.73 -15.62 1.21
CA ASP A 135 8.81 -16.91 1.91
C ASP A 135 7.53 -17.21 2.73
N ILE A 136 6.36 -17.13 2.08
CA ILE A 136 5.05 -17.33 2.70
C ILE A 136 4.29 -18.42 1.94
N LEU A 137 3.68 -19.35 2.68
CA LEU A 137 2.71 -20.30 2.11
C LEU A 137 1.31 -19.86 2.49
N SER A 138 0.58 -19.33 1.52
CA SER A 138 -0.84 -19.04 1.64
C SER A 138 -1.58 -19.43 0.37
N ARG A 139 -2.82 -19.89 0.51
CA ARG A 139 -3.72 -20.13 -0.62
C ARG A 139 -4.40 -18.86 -1.11
N ASP A 140 -4.36 -17.80 -0.31
CA ASP A 140 -5.01 -16.53 -0.58
C ASP A 140 -4.09 -15.35 -0.24
N ALA A 141 -4.22 -14.29 -1.02
CA ALA A 141 -3.71 -12.96 -0.70
C ALA A 141 -4.90 -12.03 -0.45
N THR A 142 -4.74 -11.09 0.47
CA THR A 142 -5.78 -10.14 0.89
C THR A 142 -5.45 -8.77 0.32
N PHE A 143 -6.42 -8.15 -0.37
CA PHE A 143 -6.26 -6.87 -1.05
C PHE A 143 -7.22 -5.87 -0.43
N GLU A 144 -6.76 -4.64 -0.18
CA GLU A 144 -7.65 -3.58 0.26
C GLU A 144 -8.59 -3.13 -0.86
N ILE A 145 -9.82 -2.86 -0.46
CA ILE A 145 -10.90 -2.31 -1.27
C ILE A 145 -11.57 -1.18 -0.48
N GLN A 146 -12.52 -0.48 -1.10
CA GLN A 146 -13.22 0.62 -0.42
C GLN A 146 -13.84 0.11 0.90
N TYR A 147 -13.47 0.74 2.01
CA TYR A 147 -13.99 0.43 3.35
C TYR A 147 -13.80 -1.02 3.81
N GLY A 148 -12.78 -1.73 3.32
CA GLY A 148 -12.54 -3.11 3.73
C GLY A 148 -11.41 -3.79 2.97
N HIS A 149 -11.49 -5.11 2.89
CA HIS A 149 -10.52 -5.92 2.15
C HIS A 149 -11.19 -7.18 1.62
N ALA A 150 -10.61 -7.76 0.58
CA ALA A 150 -11.11 -8.98 -0.03
C ALA A 150 -9.97 -9.94 -0.35
N SER A 151 -10.17 -11.22 -0.03
CA SER A 151 -9.22 -12.28 -0.35
C SER A 151 -9.38 -12.74 -1.81
N ARG A 152 -8.26 -13.06 -2.44
CA ARG A 152 -8.17 -13.63 -3.79
C ARG A 152 -7.17 -14.80 -3.75
N PRO A 153 -7.47 -15.89 -4.47
CA PRO A 153 -6.63 -17.08 -4.44
C PRO A 153 -5.29 -16.83 -5.13
N THR A 154 -4.24 -17.42 -4.58
CA THR A 154 -2.89 -17.43 -5.17
C THR A 154 -2.69 -18.59 -6.15
N HIS A 155 -3.67 -19.50 -6.28
CA HIS A 155 -3.64 -20.66 -7.16
C HIS A 155 -4.60 -20.54 -8.36
N MET A 156 -4.54 -21.47 -9.30
CA MET A 156 -5.35 -21.49 -10.54
C MET A 156 -6.25 -22.73 -10.67
N ASN A 157 -6.79 -23.25 -9.56
CA ASN A 157 -7.53 -24.51 -9.54
C ASN A 157 -8.86 -24.47 -10.32
N THR A 158 -9.49 -23.30 -10.44
CA THR A 158 -10.74 -23.13 -11.19
C THR A 158 -10.59 -22.07 -12.28
N SER A 159 -11.50 -22.06 -13.26
CA SER A 159 -11.55 -21.00 -14.29
C SER A 159 -11.75 -19.62 -13.68
N TRP A 160 -12.47 -19.53 -12.57
CA TRP A 160 -12.64 -18.30 -11.79
C TRP A 160 -11.34 -17.81 -11.19
N ASP A 161 -10.43 -18.72 -10.82
CA ASP A 161 -9.14 -18.37 -10.23
C ASP A 161 -8.14 -18.01 -11.31
N MET A 162 -8.16 -18.73 -12.44
CA MET A 162 -7.39 -18.39 -13.64
C MET A 162 -7.70 -16.96 -14.11
N ALA A 163 -8.98 -16.60 -14.17
CA ALA A 163 -9.42 -15.27 -14.58
C ALA A 163 -8.92 -14.13 -13.66
N LYS A 164 -8.56 -14.44 -12.40
CA LYS A 164 -7.99 -13.48 -11.43
C LYS A 164 -6.46 -13.41 -11.54
N PHE A 165 -5.93 -13.34 -12.76
CA PHE A 165 -4.48 -13.20 -12.94
C PHE A 165 -4.02 -11.78 -12.60
N GLU A 166 -4.81 -10.74 -12.85
CA GLU A 166 -4.53 -9.38 -12.40
C GLU A 166 -5.75 -8.90 -11.60
N VAL A 167 -5.53 -8.39 -10.39
CA VAL A 167 -6.61 -7.96 -9.49
C VAL A 167 -6.37 -6.53 -9.04
N CYS A 168 -7.47 -5.80 -8.81
CA CYS A 168 -7.45 -4.48 -8.22
C CYS A 168 -7.30 -4.55 -6.70
N GLY A 169 -6.43 -3.71 -6.14
CA GLY A 169 -6.37 -3.37 -4.71
C GLY A 169 -5.80 -1.96 -4.57
N HIS A 170 -6.28 -1.13 -3.64
CA HIS A 170 -5.89 0.29 -3.67
C HIS A 170 -4.56 0.58 -3.00
N LYS A 171 -4.49 0.43 -1.67
CA LYS A 171 -3.33 0.90 -0.90
C LYS A 171 -2.35 -0.20 -0.56
N TRP A 172 -2.83 -1.43 -0.40
CA TRP A 172 -2.00 -2.54 0.02
C TRP A 172 -2.56 -3.89 -0.44
N MET A 173 -1.65 -4.86 -0.56
CA MET A 173 -1.98 -6.28 -0.44
C MET A 173 -1.15 -6.93 0.65
N ASP A 174 -1.68 -8.01 1.20
CA ASP A 174 -1.04 -8.83 2.20
C ASP A 174 -1.10 -10.31 1.82
N ILE A 175 0.02 -11.00 1.98
CA ILE A 175 0.08 -12.46 1.95
C ILE A 175 0.67 -12.92 3.28
N SER A 176 -0.15 -13.63 4.05
CA SER A 176 0.19 -14.06 5.40
C SER A 176 -0.09 -15.53 5.61
N GLN A 177 0.77 -16.17 6.38
CA GLN A 177 0.50 -17.44 7.05
C GLN A 177 0.27 -17.16 8.55
N ALA A 178 0.02 -18.19 9.35
CA ALA A 178 -0.44 -18.02 10.73
C ALA A 178 0.50 -17.20 11.64
N ASP A 179 1.82 -17.24 11.39
CA ASP A 179 2.84 -16.67 12.28
C ASP A 179 3.59 -15.46 11.67
N ARG A 180 3.45 -15.22 10.36
CA ARG A 180 4.12 -14.11 9.66
C ARG A 180 3.43 -13.78 8.35
N GLY A 181 3.69 -12.57 7.86
CA GLY A 181 3.26 -12.14 6.54
C GLY A 181 4.19 -11.12 5.91
N VAL A 182 3.88 -10.82 4.66
CA VAL A 182 4.50 -9.75 3.90
C VAL A 182 3.40 -8.94 3.26
N THR A 183 3.38 -7.65 3.56
CA THR A 183 2.49 -6.68 2.96
C THR A 183 3.27 -5.83 1.97
N ILE A 184 2.70 -5.55 0.80
CA ILE A 184 3.18 -4.47 -0.07
C ILE A 184 2.18 -3.34 -0.04
N ILE A 185 2.67 -2.12 0.17
CA ILE A 185 1.89 -0.90 0.24
C ILE A 185 2.31 0.00 -0.93
N THR A 186 1.39 0.69 -1.56
CA THR A 186 1.66 1.63 -2.66
C THR A 186 0.83 2.89 -2.52
N ASP A 187 1.30 3.96 -3.15
CA ASP A 187 0.64 5.26 -3.21
C ASP A 187 -0.25 5.46 -4.44
N SER A 188 -0.01 4.70 -5.51
CA SER A 188 -0.52 5.05 -6.85
C SER A 188 -0.75 3.87 -7.78
N LYS A 189 -0.45 2.64 -7.35
CA LYS A 189 -0.56 1.45 -8.20
C LYS A 189 -1.68 0.55 -7.72
N TYR A 190 -2.49 0.08 -8.67
CA TYR A 190 -3.73 -0.64 -8.37
C TYR A 190 -3.77 -2.06 -8.92
N GLY A 191 -2.85 -2.38 -9.85
CA GLY A 191 -2.75 -3.70 -10.47
C GLY A 191 -1.80 -4.61 -9.71
N TRP A 192 -2.32 -5.76 -9.27
CA TRP A 192 -1.56 -6.77 -8.56
C TRP A 192 -1.72 -8.13 -9.23
N HIS A 193 -0.64 -8.90 -9.27
CA HIS A 193 -0.65 -10.28 -9.67
C HIS A 193 0.04 -11.10 -8.59
N VAL A 194 -0.69 -12.04 -7.97
CA VAL A 194 -0.12 -12.93 -6.96
C VAL A 194 -0.39 -14.36 -7.36
N ARG A 195 0.69 -15.11 -7.60
CA ARG A 195 0.62 -16.55 -7.88
C ARG A 195 1.60 -17.29 -6.99
N ASP A 196 1.09 -18.32 -6.33
CA ASP A 196 1.77 -19.06 -5.28
C ASP A 196 2.34 -18.13 -4.21
N ASN A 197 3.64 -17.90 -4.21
CA ASN A 197 4.35 -17.03 -3.29
C ASN A 197 5.05 -15.85 -4.00
N ILE A 198 4.77 -15.62 -5.28
CA ILE A 198 5.34 -14.52 -6.07
C ILE A 198 4.32 -13.40 -6.16
N VAL A 199 4.65 -12.29 -5.51
CA VAL A 199 3.86 -11.06 -5.55
C VAL A 199 4.44 -10.15 -6.63
N LYS A 200 3.62 -9.72 -7.57
CA LYS A 200 3.97 -8.78 -8.64
C LYS A 200 3.11 -7.54 -8.52
N LEU A 201 3.76 -6.38 -8.49
CA LEU A 201 3.09 -5.08 -8.55
C LEU A 201 3.26 -4.50 -9.95
N SER A 202 2.14 -4.21 -10.60
CA SER A 202 2.12 -3.58 -11.92
C SER A 202 2.43 -2.09 -11.81
N LEU A 203 3.48 -1.64 -12.49
CA LEU A 203 3.99 -0.27 -12.39
C LEU A 203 3.50 0.60 -13.54
N LEU A 204 3.78 0.20 -14.78
CA LEU A 204 3.47 0.98 -15.98
C LEU A 204 3.00 0.06 -17.10
N LYS A 205 2.12 0.59 -17.94
CA LYS A 205 1.64 -0.03 -19.19
C LYS A 205 1.87 0.99 -20.32
N SER A 206 2.21 0.53 -21.52
CA SER A 206 2.37 1.40 -22.70
C SER A 206 1.45 1.01 -23.85
N ALA A 207 0.15 1.12 -23.62
CA ALA A 207 -0.85 1.05 -24.69
C ALA A 207 -0.64 2.20 -25.70
N LYS A 208 -1.09 1.98 -26.94
CA LYS A 208 -1.01 2.90 -28.08
C LYS A 208 -2.37 3.28 -28.66
N ALA A 209 -3.45 2.64 -28.23
CA ALA A 209 -4.81 3.04 -28.56
C ALA A 209 -5.68 3.14 -27.29
N PRO A 210 -6.43 4.26 -27.11
CA PRO A 210 -6.69 5.32 -28.08
C PRO A 210 -5.63 6.43 -28.10
N ASP A 211 -4.73 6.47 -27.11
CA ASP A 211 -3.67 7.46 -27.02
C ASP A 211 -2.30 6.83 -27.32
N ILE A 212 -1.67 7.28 -28.40
CA ILE A 212 -0.35 6.82 -28.86
C ILE A 212 0.77 7.15 -27.87
N ASN A 213 0.55 8.17 -27.01
CA ASN A 213 1.52 8.66 -26.04
C ASN A 213 1.13 8.33 -24.59
N ALA A 214 0.19 7.40 -24.37
CA ALA A 214 -0.22 7.00 -23.03
C ALA A 214 1.00 6.61 -22.18
N ASP A 215 1.10 7.21 -21.00
CA ASP A 215 2.19 7.05 -20.03
C ASP A 215 3.61 7.35 -20.54
N ILE A 216 3.80 7.91 -21.75
CA ILE A 216 5.13 8.35 -22.22
C ILE A 216 5.51 9.64 -21.48
N HIS A 217 6.12 9.49 -20.31
CA HIS A 217 6.61 10.57 -19.49
C HIS A 217 7.53 10.05 -18.38
N LYS A 218 8.01 10.97 -17.55
CA LYS A 218 8.69 10.67 -16.31
C LYS A 218 7.68 10.39 -15.19
N HIS A 219 7.71 9.17 -14.66
CA HIS A 219 6.87 8.72 -13.55
C HIS A 219 7.64 8.71 -12.23
N PHE A 220 6.93 9.00 -11.14
CA PHE A 220 7.42 8.91 -9.78
C PHE A 220 6.49 7.97 -9.03
N ILE A 221 7.03 6.83 -8.60
CA ILE A 221 6.24 5.74 -8.04
C ILE A 221 6.81 5.40 -6.69
N TYR A 222 5.95 5.36 -5.67
CA TYR A 222 6.35 5.01 -4.32
C TYR A 222 5.57 3.78 -3.83
N TYR A 223 6.33 2.82 -3.32
CA TYR A 223 5.78 1.61 -2.74
C TYR A 223 6.72 1.09 -1.66
N ALA A 224 6.23 0.16 -0.84
CA ALA A 224 6.99 -0.35 0.27
C ALA A 224 6.65 -1.80 0.56
N VAL A 225 7.63 -2.55 1.07
CA VAL A 225 7.48 -3.91 1.56
C VAL A 225 7.56 -3.88 3.07
N LEU A 226 6.54 -4.40 3.73
CA LEU A 226 6.42 -4.50 5.17
C LEU A 226 6.35 -5.98 5.58
N PRO A 227 7.47 -6.59 5.99
CA PRO A 227 7.42 -7.87 6.70
C PRO A 227 6.82 -7.68 8.10
N HIS A 228 6.05 -8.65 8.56
CA HIS A 228 5.42 -8.61 9.87
C HIS A 228 5.22 -9.99 10.51
N GLU A 229 5.00 -9.99 11.83
CA GLU A 229 4.60 -11.18 12.59
C GLU A 229 3.09 -11.16 12.83
N GLY A 230 2.47 -12.33 12.77
CA GLY A 230 1.02 -12.48 12.91
C GLY A 230 0.26 -12.07 11.65
N THR A 231 -0.96 -11.55 11.84
CA THR A 231 -1.83 -11.13 10.74
C THR A 231 -1.65 -9.65 10.39
N PHE A 232 -2.07 -9.24 9.20
CA PHE A 232 -2.03 -7.82 8.79
C PHE A 232 -2.78 -6.89 9.75
N GLN A 233 -3.85 -7.37 10.40
CA GLN A 233 -4.57 -6.62 11.43
C GLN A 233 -3.70 -6.36 12.67
N GLN A 234 -2.96 -7.38 13.13
CA GLN A 234 -2.07 -7.28 14.29
C GLN A 234 -0.84 -6.40 13.98
N ALA A 235 -0.41 -6.39 12.71
CA ALA A 235 0.74 -5.64 12.23
C ALA A 235 0.45 -4.15 11.93
N ASP A 236 -0.77 -3.68 12.21
CA ASP A 236 -1.26 -2.33 11.91
C ASP A 236 -1.12 -1.93 10.43
N VAL A 237 -1.25 -2.89 9.50
CA VAL A 237 -1.05 -2.67 8.06
C VAL A 237 -1.94 -1.56 7.52
N ILE A 238 -3.21 -1.56 7.92
CA ILE A 238 -4.21 -0.58 7.44
C ILE A 238 -3.77 0.83 7.83
N ARG A 239 -3.38 1.04 9.09
CA ARG A 239 -2.88 2.32 9.58
C ARG A 239 -1.62 2.75 8.84
N LYS A 240 -0.64 1.85 8.69
CA LYS A 240 0.61 2.13 7.97
C LYS A 240 0.37 2.48 6.50
N ALA A 241 -0.64 1.88 5.88
CA ALA A 241 -1.02 2.18 4.50
C ALA A 241 -1.61 3.60 4.36
N TYR A 242 -2.45 4.04 5.31
CA TYR A 242 -2.89 5.44 5.38
C TYR A 242 -1.74 6.38 5.67
N GLU A 243 -0.85 6.05 6.61
CA GLU A 243 0.31 6.87 6.94
C GLU A 243 1.20 7.08 5.70
N LEU A 244 1.46 6.01 4.94
CA LEU A 244 2.20 6.10 3.67
C LEU A 244 1.48 6.98 2.64
N ASN A 245 0.17 6.80 2.46
CA ASN A 245 -0.60 7.51 1.43
C ASN A 245 -0.89 8.98 1.79
N ILE A 246 -0.95 9.34 3.08
CA ILE A 246 -1.19 10.70 3.56
C ILE A 246 0.12 11.47 3.70
N PHE A 247 1.10 10.86 4.37
CA PHE A 247 2.34 11.55 4.71
C PHE A 247 3.39 11.42 3.62
N GLY A 248 3.24 10.48 2.68
CA GLY A 248 4.28 10.14 1.72
C GLY A 248 5.62 9.83 2.41
N SER A 249 6.68 9.66 1.64
CA SER A 249 8.01 9.57 2.25
C SER A 249 8.50 10.89 2.87
N ASN A 250 7.84 12.04 2.61
CA ASN A 250 8.23 13.39 3.05
C ASN A 250 7.19 14.52 2.78
N ASN A 251 5.92 14.21 2.56
CA ASN A 251 4.88 15.20 2.19
C ASN A 251 4.09 15.75 3.39
N VAL A 252 4.54 15.55 4.63
CA VAL A 252 3.96 16.26 5.77
C VAL A 252 4.40 17.73 5.67
N PRO A 253 3.49 18.68 5.41
CA PRO A 253 3.88 20.09 5.41
C PRO A 253 4.36 20.43 6.81
N LEU A 254 5.65 20.73 6.94
CA LEU A 254 6.20 21.29 8.16
C LEU A 254 5.72 22.73 8.25
N ILE A 255 4.71 22.96 9.08
CA ILE A 255 4.18 24.30 9.34
C ILE A 255 5.01 24.91 10.47
N GLN A 256 5.77 25.96 10.16
CA GLN A 256 6.40 26.76 11.21
C GLN A 256 5.31 27.42 12.05
N THR A 257 5.34 27.18 13.35
CA THR A 257 4.32 27.67 14.29
C THR A 257 4.96 28.01 15.63
N ALA A 258 4.31 28.88 16.39
CA ALA A 258 4.65 29.16 17.79
C ALA A 258 4.02 28.13 18.75
N ILE A 259 3.35 27.09 18.22
CA ILE A 259 2.84 25.97 19.00
C ILE A 259 4.03 25.19 19.61
N THR A 260 3.93 24.94 20.89
CA THR A 260 4.79 24.11 21.74
C THR A 260 3.96 22.94 22.27
N ASP A 261 4.61 21.97 22.91
CA ASP A 261 3.90 20.86 23.56
C ASP A 261 2.85 21.34 24.59
N ALA A 262 3.01 22.55 25.15
CA ALA A 262 2.09 23.13 26.12
C ALA A 262 0.78 23.67 25.51
N ASN A 263 0.73 23.92 24.20
CA ASN A 263 -0.46 24.44 23.51
C ASN A 263 -0.77 23.68 22.21
N LEU A 264 -0.31 22.43 22.11
CA LEU A 264 -0.61 21.55 20.99
C LEU A 264 -2.13 21.31 20.92
N PRO A 265 -2.80 21.60 19.78
CA PRO A 265 -4.23 21.34 19.64
C PRO A 265 -4.51 19.85 19.79
N LYS A 266 -5.66 19.54 20.38
CA LYS A 266 -6.14 18.15 20.46
C LYS A 266 -6.43 17.63 19.05
N ASN A 267 -6.24 16.32 18.85
CA ASN A 267 -6.71 15.64 17.65
C ASN A 267 -8.20 15.90 17.45
N LEU A 268 -8.60 16.17 16.20
CA LEU A 268 -9.97 16.53 15.86
C LEU A 268 -10.95 15.40 16.22
N ALA A 269 -10.59 14.16 15.88
CA ALA A 269 -11.32 12.95 16.22
C ALA A 269 -10.36 11.78 16.45
N VAL A 270 -10.65 10.93 17.43
CA VAL A 270 -9.86 9.74 17.76
C VAL A 270 -10.79 8.58 18.04
N SER A 271 -10.54 7.44 17.40
CA SER A 271 -11.16 6.15 17.74
C SER A 271 -10.29 5.42 18.76
N ALA A 272 -10.89 4.89 19.83
CA ALA A 272 -10.17 4.08 20.83
C ALA A 272 -9.87 2.65 20.34
N ASN A 273 -10.59 2.17 19.32
CA ASN A 273 -10.41 0.84 18.75
C ASN A 273 -9.69 0.91 17.40
N ARG A 274 -8.58 0.18 17.28
CA ARG A 274 -7.75 0.14 16.07
C ARG A 274 -8.45 -0.48 14.86
N ALA A 275 -9.46 -1.33 15.09
CA ALA A 275 -10.28 -1.89 14.02
C ALA A 275 -11.22 -0.86 13.39
N VAL A 276 -11.42 0.30 14.03
CA VAL A 276 -12.33 1.35 13.54
C VAL A 276 -11.52 2.53 13.03
N ILE A 277 -11.59 2.75 11.73
CA ILE A 277 -10.87 3.82 11.03
C ILE A 277 -11.82 5.01 10.85
N ILE A 278 -11.31 6.20 11.13
CA ILE A 278 -11.97 7.46 10.78
C ILE A 278 -11.57 7.76 9.33
N GLU A 279 -12.50 7.59 8.40
CA GLU A 279 -12.23 7.77 6.97
C GLU A 279 -12.38 9.23 6.55
N ALA A 280 -13.41 9.91 7.05
CA ALA A 280 -13.71 11.26 6.62
C ALA A 280 -14.15 12.14 7.78
N VAL A 281 -13.62 13.36 7.80
CA VAL A 281 -14.11 14.46 8.62
C VAL A 281 -14.33 15.65 7.70
N LYS A 282 -15.56 16.15 7.61
CA LYS A 282 -15.89 17.30 6.74
C LYS A 282 -16.93 18.22 7.40
N PRO A 283 -17.05 19.48 6.98
CA PRO A 283 -18.20 20.31 7.34
C PRO A 283 -19.52 19.65 6.90
N ALA A 284 -20.57 19.79 7.70
CA ALA A 284 -21.92 19.38 7.30
C ALA A 284 -22.44 20.24 6.15
N HIS A 285 -23.22 19.64 5.26
CA HIS A 285 -23.76 20.34 4.09
C HIS A 285 -24.87 21.33 4.47
N ASP A 286 -25.87 20.86 5.23
CA ASP A 286 -27.10 21.62 5.54
C ASP A 286 -27.19 22.09 7.00
N VAL A 287 -26.15 21.87 7.79
CA VAL A 287 -26.15 22.19 9.23
C VAL A 287 -25.01 23.14 9.54
N ASP A 288 -25.39 24.37 9.90
CA ASP A 288 -24.43 25.35 10.40
C ASP A 288 -23.80 24.85 11.71
N ARG A 289 -22.50 25.10 11.85
CA ARG A 289 -21.66 24.56 12.95
C ARG A 289 -21.83 23.04 13.12
N GLY A 290 -21.86 22.32 12.00
CA GLY A 290 -21.91 20.86 11.94
C GLY A 290 -20.65 20.26 11.32
N VAL A 291 -20.21 19.11 11.86
CA VAL A 291 -19.17 18.25 11.29
C VAL A 291 -19.79 16.89 10.99
N VAL A 292 -19.47 16.35 9.82
CA VAL A 292 -19.77 14.96 9.47
C VAL A 292 -18.51 14.13 9.66
N LEU A 293 -18.64 13.09 10.47
CA LEU A 293 -17.62 12.10 10.74
C LEU A 293 -18.06 10.76 10.16
N ARG A 294 -17.28 10.18 9.24
CA ARG A 294 -17.51 8.82 8.74
C ARG A 294 -16.45 7.88 9.28
N ILE A 295 -16.91 6.78 9.86
CA ILE A 295 -16.07 5.71 10.39
C ILE A 295 -16.45 4.38 9.74
N TYR A 296 -15.52 3.44 9.72
CA TYR A 296 -15.81 2.07 9.28
C TYR A 296 -15.00 1.03 10.06
N GLU A 297 -15.51 -0.19 10.10
CA GLU A 297 -14.80 -1.35 10.65
C GLU A 297 -13.90 -1.97 9.57
N ALA A 298 -12.60 -2.06 9.84
CA ALA A 298 -11.59 -2.35 8.83
C ALA A 298 -10.98 -3.76 8.94
N HIS A 299 -11.20 -4.47 10.04
CA HIS A 299 -10.59 -5.78 10.33
C HIS A 299 -11.47 -6.97 9.89
N GLY A 300 -12.74 -6.74 9.56
CA GLY A 300 -13.71 -7.78 9.21
C GLY A 300 -14.38 -8.42 10.43
N GLY A 301 -14.37 -7.74 11.58
CA GLY A 301 -14.90 -8.22 12.86
C GLY A 301 -16.00 -7.33 13.44
N ALA A 302 -16.53 -7.71 14.60
CA ALA A 302 -17.36 -6.80 15.39
C ALA A 302 -16.46 -5.88 16.22
N ALA A 303 -16.71 -4.58 16.18
CA ALA A 303 -15.91 -3.59 16.90
C ALA A 303 -16.80 -2.63 17.67
N THR A 304 -16.43 -2.35 18.92
CA THR A 304 -16.98 -1.21 19.67
C THR A 304 -15.85 -0.24 19.93
N THR A 305 -16.12 1.05 19.72
CA THR A 305 -15.15 2.12 19.92
C THR A 305 -15.79 3.31 20.64
N THR A 306 -14.99 3.98 21.47
CA THR A 306 -15.30 5.34 21.91
C THR A 306 -14.63 6.30 20.94
N VAL A 307 -15.44 7.16 20.32
CA VAL A 307 -14.95 8.28 19.50
C VAL A 307 -14.81 9.50 20.41
N SER A 308 -13.59 10.03 20.51
CA SER A 308 -13.28 11.26 21.25
C SER A 308 -13.05 12.41 20.28
N LEU A 309 -13.62 13.59 20.56
CA LEU A 309 -13.55 14.77 19.72
C LEU A 309 -12.77 15.90 20.42
N GLY A 310 -11.97 16.62 19.62
CA GLY A 310 -11.09 17.69 20.11
C GLY A 310 -11.78 19.01 20.46
N PHE A 311 -13.11 19.09 20.29
CA PHE A 311 -13.93 20.30 20.43
C PHE A 311 -15.20 20.00 21.23
N ASN A 312 -15.88 21.06 21.69
CA ASN A 312 -17.10 20.92 22.49
C ASN A 312 -18.26 20.41 21.63
N VAL A 313 -18.92 19.35 22.09
CA VAL A 313 -20.00 18.70 21.34
C VAL A 313 -21.34 19.02 22.01
N THR A 314 -22.28 19.53 21.23
CA THR A 314 -23.65 19.77 21.70
C THR A 314 -24.59 18.62 21.37
N LYS A 315 -24.42 17.99 20.20
CA LYS A 315 -25.25 16.89 19.74
C LYS A 315 -24.49 15.95 18.82
N VAL A 316 -24.77 14.65 18.92
CA VAL A 316 -24.33 13.62 17.98
C VAL A 316 -25.56 12.88 17.44
N GLN A 317 -25.63 12.72 16.12
CA GLN A 317 -26.71 12.00 15.44
C GLN A 317 -26.10 11.03 14.45
N GLU A 318 -26.57 9.78 14.42
CA GLU A 318 -26.26 8.87 13.32
C GLU A 318 -27.05 9.31 12.09
N CYS A 319 -26.38 9.34 10.93
CA CYS A 319 -26.98 9.71 9.66
C CYS A 319 -26.51 8.77 8.55
N ASN A 320 -27.22 8.79 7.42
CA ASN A 320 -26.81 8.02 6.25
C ASN A 320 -25.68 8.73 5.47
N GLY A 321 -25.25 8.14 4.35
CA GLY A 321 -24.19 8.70 3.51
C GLY A 321 -24.51 10.07 2.88
N LEU A 322 -25.79 10.45 2.84
CA LEU A 322 -26.30 11.75 2.38
C LEU A 322 -26.63 12.70 3.55
N GLU A 323 -26.16 12.39 4.76
CA GLU A 323 -26.32 13.20 5.96
C GLU A 323 -27.75 13.28 6.49
N ALA A 324 -28.68 12.46 5.97
CA ALA A 324 -30.04 12.38 6.50
C ALA A 324 -30.03 11.66 7.85
N VAL A 325 -30.53 12.34 8.88
CA VAL A 325 -30.56 11.87 10.27
C VAL A 325 -31.39 10.60 10.42
N ILE A 326 -30.82 9.62 11.12
CA ILE A 326 -31.45 8.35 11.49
C ILE A 326 -31.87 8.38 12.95
N GLY A 327 -31.00 8.88 13.85
CA GLY A 327 -31.31 8.93 15.28
C GLY A 327 -30.24 9.62 16.11
N ASP A 328 -30.62 10.03 17.32
CA ASP A 328 -29.74 10.68 18.27
C ASP A 328 -28.84 9.64 18.97
N ILE A 329 -27.56 9.97 19.12
CA ILE A 329 -26.58 9.13 19.81
C ILE A 329 -26.19 9.81 21.12
N PRO A 330 -26.33 9.13 22.28
CA PRO A 330 -25.89 9.70 23.54
C PRO A 330 -24.39 10.01 23.52
N ASN A 331 -24.02 11.23 23.88
CA ASN A 331 -22.65 11.66 24.08
C ASN A 331 -22.37 11.96 25.56
N SER A 332 -21.15 11.67 26.00
CA SER A 332 -20.62 12.05 27.31
C SER A 332 -19.52 13.09 27.10
N GLY A 333 -19.87 14.35 27.35
CA GLY A 333 -19.02 15.49 26.98
C GLY A 333 -18.71 15.46 25.49
N ASN A 334 -17.42 15.40 25.15
CA ASN A 334 -16.93 15.44 23.76
C ASN A 334 -16.67 14.04 23.19
N SER A 335 -17.36 13.01 23.71
CA SER A 335 -17.17 11.63 23.26
C SER A 335 -18.49 10.88 23.13
N PHE A 336 -18.52 9.88 22.25
CA PHE A 336 -19.67 8.98 22.11
C PHE A 336 -19.20 7.55 21.79
N SER A 337 -20.06 6.57 22.09
CA SER A 337 -19.79 5.16 21.80
C SER A 337 -20.42 4.76 20.46
N SER A 338 -19.72 3.93 19.69
CA SER A 338 -20.23 3.34 18.46
C SER A 338 -19.86 1.86 18.39
N THR A 339 -20.84 1.03 18.04
CA THR A 339 -20.65 -0.39 17.74
C THR A 339 -20.90 -0.61 16.25
N LEU A 340 -19.97 -1.33 15.61
CA LEU A 340 -19.94 -1.66 14.21
C LEU A 340 -19.88 -3.17 14.01
N ARG A 341 -20.63 -3.65 13.02
CA ARG A 341 -20.54 -5.01 12.48
C ARG A 341 -19.35 -5.12 11.50
N PRO A 342 -18.94 -6.35 11.11
CA PRO A 342 -17.90 -6.54 10.09
C PRO A 342 -18.12 -5.67 8.85
N PHE A 343 -17.12 -4.86 8.50
CA PHE A 343 -17.13 -3.94 7.35
C PHE A 343 -18.28 -2.91 7.34
N GLU A 344 -18.90 -2.66 8.49
CA GLU A 344 -19.96 -1.66 8.57
C GLU A 344 -19.38 -0.24 8.48
N ILE A 345 -20.07 0.62 7.74
CA ILE A 345 -19.76 2.04 7.61
C ILE A 345 -20.84 2.80 8.39
N LYS A 346 -20.43 3.69 9.28
CA LYS A 346 -21.34 4.60 10.00
C LYS A 346 -20.94 6.05 9.78
N THR A 347 -21.95 6.90 9.64
CA THR A 347 -21.75 8.33 9.49
C THR A 347 -22.46 9.04 10.64
N TYR A 348 -21.80 10.04 11.20
CA TYR A 348 -22.30 10.83 12.32
C TYR A 348 -22.29 12.30 11.95
N LEU A 349 -23.41 12.97 12.19
CA LEU A 349 -23.53 14.41 12.19
C LEU A 349 -23.33 14.92 13.63
N ILE A 350 -22.36 15.82 13.81
CA ILE A 350 -21.90 16.32 15.11
C ILE A 350 -22.02 17.84 15.12
N SER A 351 -22.78 18.42 16.06
CA SER A 351 -22.96 19.86 16.21
C SER A 351 -22.10 20.45 17.35
N TYR A 352 -21.60 21.69 17.20
CA TYR A 352 -20.64 22.32 18.14
C TYR A 352 -20.80 23.84 18.35
#